data_AF-A0A6B0SU22-F1
#
_entry.id   AF-A0A6B0SU22-F1
#
_cell.length_a   1.000
_cell.length_b   1.000
_cell.length_c   1.000
_cell.angle_alpha   90.00
_cell.angle_beta   90.00
_cell.angle_gamma   90.00
#
_symmetry.space_group_name_H-M   'P 1'
#
loop_
_entity.id
_entity.type
_entity.pdbx_description
1 polymer ?
#
loop_
_entity_poly.entity_id
_entity_poly.type
_entity_poly.pdbx_seq_one_letter_code
_entity_poly.pdbx_strand_id
1 'polypeptide(L)'
;MTDTDPTARRSEAVRALVDRDPAGAADLYTVVGRGALAGLEAEATDREVLGADATYGGYGLRYLLLATFAYRAAGADRRASLRAREGNAVAADYASLLDSEAERACCFEAMGDFGAAGGLGDDGADAYERATELYREADDPDPLSRATEPLFEAVRLGAQQAARNTTHAFDWDDLHGSDPSSGDYLARRARVKRSRMPKVAETVSETGFLAPPRGTTEHNNAVYVCPDCGRSEVNWIAGIEVCLDCDVRMREK
;
A
#
# COMPACT_ATOMS: atom_id res chain seq x y z
N MET A 1 21.48 -4.60 -22.84
CA MET A 1 20.52 -3.72 -22.15
C MET A 1 21.20 -3.27 -20.87
N THR A 2 21.34 -1.97 -20.64
CA THR A 2 21.89 -1.44 -19.39
C THR A 2 20.99 -1.90 -18.23
N ASP A 3 21.59 -2.68 -17.34
CA ASP A 3 21.02 -3.27 -16.13
C ASP A 3 20.56 -2.15 -15.20
N THR A 4 19.30 -1.73 -15.37
CA THR A 4 18.73 -0.63 -14.60
C THR A 4 18.01 -1.26 -13.43
N ASP A 5 18.49 -1.03 -12.21
CA ASP A 5 17.86 -1.55 -10.99
C ASP A 5 16.34 -1.25 -11.02
N PRO A 6 15.48 -2.28 -11.10
CA PRO A 6 14.03 -2.10 -11.25
C PRO A 6 13.37 -1.53 -9.98
N THR A 7 14.13 -1.37 -8.90
CA THR A 7 13.68 -0.77 -7.63
C THR A 7 14.15 0.67 -7.45
N ALA A 8 14.98 1.20 -8.36
CA ALA A 8 15.60 2.52 -8.21
C ALA A 8 14.57 3.64 -8.04
N ARG A 9 13.52 3.67 -8.89
CA ARG A 9 12.47 4.70 -8.79
C ARG A 9 11.61 4.56 -7.54
N ARG A 10 11.35 3.34 -7.09
CA ARG A 10 10.70 3.10 -5.79
C ARG A 10 11.56 3.69 -4.66
N SER A 11 12.87 3.46 -4.70
CA SER A 11 13.80 4.01 -3.71
C SER A 11 13.83 5.54 -3.74
N GLU A 12 13.80 6.16 -4.92
CA GLU A 12 13.67 7.61 -5.06
C GLU A 12 12.36 8.14 -4.49
N ALA A 13 11.23 7.46 -4.72
CA ALA A 13 9.94 7.86 -4.14
C ALA A 13 9.97 7.85 -2.62
N VAL A 14 10.61 6.84 -2.02
CA VAL A 14 10.80 6.76 -0.56
C VAL A 14 11.67 7.90 -0.05
N ARG A 15 12.77 8.23 -0.73
CA ARG A 15 13.62 9.38 -0.36
C ARG A 15 12.86 10.69 -0.43
N ALA A 16 12.03 10.89 -1.47
CA ALA A 16 11.17 12.07 -1.58
C ALA A 16 10.20 12.20 -0.39
N LEU A 17 9.60 11.09 0.10
CA LEU A 17 8.77 11.13 1.32
C LEU A 17 9.57 11.57 2.56
N VAL A 18 10.77 11.03 2.74
CA VAL A 18 11.67 11.39 3.86
C VAL A 18 12.09 12.87 3.77
N ASP A 19 12.34 13.35 2.56
CA ASP A 19 12.76 14.73 2.26
C ASP A 19 11.56 15.71 2.23
N ARG A 20 10.37 15.26 2.65
CA ARG A 20 9.11 16.04 2.73
C ARG A 20 8.66 16.61 1.38
N ASP A 21 8.90 15.86 0.30
CA ASP A 21 8.39 16.11 -1.05
C ASP A 21 7.33 15.07 -1.46
N PRO A 22 6.09 15.18 -0.94
CA PRO A 22 5.01 14.27 -1.29
C PRO A 22 4.61 14.37 -2.78
N ALA A 23 4.82 15.50 -3.44
CA ALA A 23 4.49 15.66 -4.86
C ALA A 23 5.46 14.86 -5.74
N GLY A 24 6.76 14.97 -5.50
CA GLY A 24 7.78 14.16 -6.17
C GLY A 24 7.60 12.67 -5.91
N ALA A 25 7.30 12.29 -4.66
CA ALA A 25 6.98 10.90 -4.32
C ALA A 25 5.75 10.39 -5.10
N ALA A 26 4.71 11.20 -5.26
CA ALA A 26 3.49 10.82 -5.97
C ALA A 26 3.73 10.58 -7.47
N ASP A 27 4.51 11.44 -8.12
CA ASP A 27 4.87 11.26 -9.53
C ASP A 27 5.72 10.00 -9.73
N LEU A 28 6.70 9.75 -8.84
CA LEU A 28 7.53 8.54 -8.89
C LEU A 28 6.70 7.28 -8.64
N TYR A 29 5.86 7.23 -7.60
CA TYR A 29 4.99 6.08 -7.35
C TYR A 29 3.99 5.84 -8.49
N THR A 30 3.54 6.89 -9.18
CA THR A 30 2.69 6.72 -10.37
C THR A 30 3.44 5.96 -11.47
N VAL A 31 4.71 6.32 -11.72
CA VAL A 31 5.53 5.62 -12.72
C VAL A 31 5.84 4.20 -12.28
N VAL A 32 6.20 3.98 -11.00
CA VAL A 32 6.46 2.65 -10.45
C VAL A 32 5.21 1.77 -10.55
N GLY A 33 4.03 2.28 -10.20
CA GLY A 33 2.78 1.53 -10.31
C GLY A 33 2.48 1.10 -11.74
N ARG A 34 2.63 2.00 -12.71
CA ARG A 34 2.46 1.67 -14.14
C ARG A 34 3.50 0.70 -14.66
N GLY A 35 4.75 0.84 -14.23
CA GLY A 35 5.82 -0.08 -14.61
C GLY A 35 5.62 -1.47 -14.00
N ALA A 36 5.14 -1.56 -12.77
CA ALA A 36 4.78 -2.84 -12.15
C ALA A 36 3.59 -3.50 -12.87
N LEU A 37 2.59 -2.72 -13.29
CA LEU A 37 1.50 -3.19 -14.17
C LEU A 37 1.95 -3.59 -15.58
N ALA A 38 3.18 -3.27 -15.96
CA ALA A 38 3.81 -3.72 -17.20
C ALA A 38 4.79 -4.88 -16.98
N GLY A 39 4.99 -5.34 -15.75
CA GLY A 39 5.98 -6.37 -15.41
C GLY A 39 7.43 -5.89 -15.43
N LEU A 40 7.67 -4.57 -15.31
CA LEU A 40 8.98 -3.95 -15.55
C LEU A 40 9.61 -3.29 -14.30
N GLU A 41 8.88 -3.18 -13.20
CA GLU A 41 9.35 -2.47 -12.01
C GLU A 41 9.07 -3.24 -10.72
N ALA A 42 9.97 -3.02 -9.76
CA ALA A 42 9.86 -3.46 -8.39
C ALA A 42 9.55 -4.97 -8.27
N GLU A 43 8.61 -5.34 -7.42
CA GLU A 43 8.25 -6.74 -7.14
C GLU A 43 7.63 -7.48 -8.34
N ALA A 44 7.16 -6.75 -9.36
CA ALA A 44 6.56 -7.33 -10.56
C ALA A 44 7.55 -7.47 -11.74
N THR A 45 8.83 -7.19 -11.54
CA THR A 45 9.84 -7.30 -12.61
C THR A 45 9.91 -8.73 -13.15
N ASP A 46 9.95 -8.85 -14.48
CA ASP A 46 10.00 -10.10 -15.23
C ASP A 46 8.76 -11.01 -15.01
N ARG A 47 7.60 -10.41 -14.71
CA ARG A 47 6.32 -11.12 -14.51
C ARG A 47 5.34 -10.87 -15.64
N GLU A 48 4.60 -11.92 -16.02
CA GLU A 48 3.47 -11.82 -16.95
C GLU A 48 2.20 -11.40 -16.19
N VAL A 49 2.11 -10.11 -15.84
CA VAL A 49 1.04 -9.59 -14.95
C VAL A 49 -0.35 -9.53 -15.56
N LEU A 50 -0.52 -9.87 -16.85
CA LEU A 50 -1.83 -10.07 -17.50
C LEU A 50 -2.07 -11.55 -17.88
N GLY A 51 -1.20 -12.45 -17.44
CA GLY A 51 -1.23 -13.87 -17.77
C GLY A 51 -0.92 -14.71 -16.53
N ALA A 52 0.08 -15.58 -16.63
CA ALA A 52 0.35 -16.58 -15.58
C ALA A 52 0.73 -15.98 -14.21
N ASP A 53 1.26 -14.76 -14.16
CA ASP A 53 1.66 -14.06 -12.93
C ASP A 53 0.69 -12.93 -12.54
N ALA A 54 -0.58 -12.99 -12.96
CA ALA A 54 -1.53 -11.89 -12.77
C ALA A 54 -1.62 -11.34 -11.33
N THR A 55 -1.46 -12.17 -10.31
CA THR A 55 -1.48 -11.71 -8.90
C THR A 55 -0.37 -10.73 -8.55
N TYR A 56 0.76 -10.74 -9.26
CA TYR A 56 1.84 -9.75 -9.11
C TYR A 56 1.43 -8.34 -9.56
N GLY A 57 0.37 -8.22 -10.38
CA GLY A 57 -0.27 -6.95 -10.71
C GLY A 57 -0.75 -6.16 -9.49
N GLY A 58 -0.99 -6.86 -8.36
CA GLY A 58 -1.32 -6.24 -7.08
C GLY A 58 -0.27 -5.22 -6.61
N TYR A 59 1.03 -5.43 -6.88
CA TYR A 59 2.05 -4.44 -6.54
C TYR A 59 1.91 -3.15 -7.35
N GLY A 60 1.41 -3.23 -8.58
CA GLY A 60 0.99 -2.05 -9.35
C GLY A 60 -0.11 -1.27 -8.66
N LEU A 61 -1.15 -1.96 -8.18
CA LEU A 61 -2.23 -1.36 -7.38
C LEU A 61 -1.69 -0.70 -6.10
N ARG A 62 -0.77 -1.37 -5.39
CA ARG A 62 -0.13 -0.81 -4.19
C ARG A 62 0.53 0.54 -4.48
N TYR A 63 1.33 0.65 -5.54
CA TYR A 63 2.04 1.89 -5.84
C TYR A 63 1.12 2.99 -6.36
N LEU A 64 0.06 2.65 -7.11
CA LEU A 64 -0.98 3.63 -7.48
C LEU A 64 -1.74 4.14 -6.24
N LEU A 65 -1.97 3.28 -5.23
CA LEU A 65 -2.59 3.69 -3.98
C LEU A 65 -1.67 4.65 -3.20
N LEU A 66 -0.38 4.33 -3.10
CA LEU A 66 0.60 5.22 -2.47
C LEU A 66 0.74 6.55 -3.22
N ALA A 67 0.71 6.54 -4.55
CA ALA A 67 0.66 7.77 -5.35
C ALA A 67 -0.57 8.61 -5.03
N THR A 68 -1.74 7.97 -4.85
CA THR A 68 -2.98 8.64 -4.46
C THR A 68 -2.81 9.35 -3.11
N PHE A 69 -2.31 8.65 -2.08
CA PHE A 69 -2.04 9.25 -0.77
C PHE A 69 -0.96 10.33 -0.81
N ALA A 70 0.09 10.16 -1.62
CA ALA A 70 1.14 11.15 -1.77
C ALA A 70 0.60 12.44 -2.44
N TYR A 71 -0.29 12.34 -3.45
CA TYR A 71 -0.97 13.53 -3.97
C TYR A 71 -1.90 14.18 -2.95
N ARG A 72 -2.58 13.40 -2.08
CA ARG A 72 -3.36 13.97 -0.96
C ARG A 72 -2.46 14.75 0.00
N ALA A 73 -1.35 14.15 0.42
CA ALA A 73 -0.35 14.81 1.27
C ALA A 73 0.21 16.10 0.62
N ALA A 74 0.33 16.13 -0.70
CA ALA A 74 0.74 17.31 -1.46
C ALA A 74 -0.37 18.36 -1.66
N GLY A 75 -1.59 18.14 -1.15
CA GLY A 75 -2.75 19.01 -1.40
C GLY A 75 -3.25 18.99 -2.85
N ALA A 76 -2.83 18.00 -3.65
CA ALA A 76 -3.15 17.87 -5.07
C ALA A 76 -4.38 16.97 -5.28
N ASP A 77 -5.52 17.30 -4.66
CA ASP A 77 -6.72 16.46 -4.63
C ASP A 77 -7.18 15.99 -6.02
N ARG A 78 -7.14 16.87 -7.02
CA ARG A 78 -7.50 16.49 -8.41
C ARG A 78 -6.59 15.37 -8.95
N ARG A 79 -5.28 15.44 -8.67
CA ARG A 79 -4.33 14.39 -9.08
C ARG A 79 -4.58 13.11 -8.29
N ALA A 80 -4.82 13.22 -6.98
CA ALA A 80 -5.19 12.08 -6.14
C ALA A 80 -6.43 11.35 -6.67
N SER A 81 -7.54 12.05 -6.92
CA SER A 81 -8.76 11.44 -7.47
C SER A 81 -8.54 10.82 -8.85
N LEU A 82 -7.71 11.41 -9.71
CA LEU A 82 -7.36 10.81 -11.01
C LEU A 82 -6.54 9.53 -10.87
N ARG A 83 -5.62 9.46 -9.90
CA ARG A 83 -4.86 8.23 -9.61
C ARG A 83 -5.76 7.15 -9.00
N ALA A 84 -6.66 7.53 -8.12
CA ALA A 84 -7.61 6.61 -7.53
C ALA A 84 -8.55 5.98 -8.57
N ARG A 85 -9.05 6.78 -9.53
CA ARG A 85 -9.87 6.25 -10.64
C ARG A 85 -9.08 5.29 -11.53
N GLU A 86 -7.81 5.59 -11.80
CA GLU A 86 -6.93 4.68 -12.54
C GLU A 86 -6.76 3.36 -11.78
N GLY A 87 -6.41 3.41 -10.49
CA GLY A 87 -6.27 2.21 -9.66
C GLY A 87 -7.56 1.40 -9.51
N ASN A 88 -8.71 2.07 -9.38
CA ASN A 88 -10.02 1.43 -9.34
C ASN A 88 -10.35 0.69 -10.65
N ALA A 89 -10.11 1.33 -11.81
CA ALA A 89 -10.31 0.71 -13.11
C ALA A 89 -9.39 -0.49 -13.33
N VAL A 90 -8.12 -0.39 -12.92
CA VAL A 90 -7.18 -1.52 -12.99
C VAL A 90 -7.63 -2.65 -12.07
N ALA A 91 -8.03 -2.36 -10.82
CA ALA A 91 -8.51 -3.40 -9.90
C ALA A 91 -9.76 -4.12 -10.45
N ALA A 92 -10.68 -3.40 -11.10
CA ALA A 92 -11.83 -4.00 -11.76
C ALA A 92 -11.43 -4.90 -12.95
N ASP A 93 -10.41 -4.53 -13.72
CA ASP A 93 -9.86 -5.35 -14.80
C ASP A 93 -9.29 -6.67 -14.25
N TYR A 94 -8.47 -6.63 -13.20
CA TYR A 94 -7.96 -7.83 -12.53
C TYR A 94 -9.08 -8.70 -11.94
N ALA A 95 -10.14 -8.10 -11.39
CA ALA A 95 -11.30 -8.85 -10.89
C ALA A 95 -12.06 -9.62 -12.00
N SER A 96 -11.86 -9.25 -13.27
CA SER A 96 -12.40 -9.94 -14.44
C SER A 96 -11.43 -10.98 -15.02
N LEU A 97 -10.13 -10.84 -14.75
CA LEU A 97 -9.07 -11.73 -15.21
C LEU A 97 -8.85 -12.93 -14.28
N LEU A 98 -8.99 -12.72 -12.97
CA LEU A 98 -8.67 -13.72 -11.95
C LEU A 98 -9.85 -14.68 -11.72
N ASP A 99 -9.55 -15.98 -11.64
CA ASP A 99 -10.56 -17.03 -11.53
C ASP A 99 -11.04 -17.25 -10.08
N SER A 100 -10.19 -17.00 -9.09
CA SER A 100 -10.51 -17.25 -7.67
C SER A 100 -11.46 -16.19 -7.10
N GLU A 101 -12.51 -16.63 -6.41
CA GLU A 101 -13.43 -15.71 -5.72
C GLU A 101 -12.72 -14.89 -4.64
N ALA A 102 -11.75 -15.47 -3.93
CA ALA A 102 -10.96 -14.75 -2.93
C ALA A 102 -10.07 -13.67 -3.57
N GLU A 103 -9.47 -13.96 -4.72
CA GLU A 103 -8.66 -12.97 -5.46
C GLU A 103 -9.53 -11.82 -5.99
N ARG A 104 -10.70 -12.15 -6.56
CA ARG A 104 -11.69 -11.17 -7.00
C ARG A 104 -12.17 -10.30 -5.84
N ALA A 105 -12.43 -10.90 -4.67
CA ALA A 105 -12.74 -10.17 -3.45
C ALA A 105 -11.61 -9.20 -3.05
N CYS A 106 -10.35 -9.62 -3.19
CA CYS A 106 -9.20 -8.76 -2.93
C CYS A 106 -9.10 -7.58 -3.91
N CYS A 107 -9.48 -7.76 -5.17
CA CYS A 107 -9.62 -6.66 -6.11
C CYS A 107 -10.72 -5.66 -5.69
N PHE A 108 -11.87 -6.13 -5.21
CA PHE A 108 -12.92 -5.25 -4.67
C PHE A 108 -12.46 -4.54 -3.38
N GLU A 109 -11.66 -5.20 -2.52
CA GLU A 109 -11.02 -4.55 -1.38
C GLU A 109 -10.11 -3.41 -1.85
N ALA A 110 -9.30 -3.62 -2.89
CA ALA A 110 -8.46 -2.58 -3.49
C ALA A 110 -9.29 -1.45 -4.10
N MET A 111 -10.42 -1.75 -4.75
CA MET A 111 -11.35 -0.72 -5.25
C MET A 111 -11.89 0.15 -4.11
N GLY A 112 -12.19 -0.44 -2.95
CA GLY A 112 -12.55 0.27 -1.72
C GLY A 112 -11.41 1.12 -1.18
N ASP A 113 -10.17 0.61 -1.18
CA ASP A 113 -8.97 1.38 -0.78
C ASP A 113 -8.81 2.64 -1.64
N PHE A 114 -8.94 2.52 -2.97
CA PHE A 114 -8.90 3.65 -3.89
C PHE A 114 -10.07 4.61 -3.72
N GLY A 115 -11.28 4.08 -3.50
CA GLY A 115 -12.47 4.89 -3.26
C GLY A 115 -12.30 5.79 -2.03
N ALA A 116 -11.81 5.22 -0.92
CA ALA A 116 -11.52 5.95 0.31
C ALA A 116 -10.36 6.95 0.12
N ALA A 117 -9.24 6.52 -0.47
CA ALA A 117 -8.06 7.37 -0.65
C ALA A 117 -8.34 8.55 -1.59
N GLY A 118 -9.04 8.32 -2.70
CA GLY A 118 -9.31 9.31 -3.74
C GLY A 118 -10.55 10.16 -3.56
N GLY A 119 -11.39 9.86 -2.55
CA GLY A 119 -12.66 10.52 -2.33
C GLY A 119 -13.66 10.28 -3.46
N LEU A 120 -13.80 9.03 -3.91
CA LEU A 120 -14.65 8.69 -5.07
C LEU A 120 -16.15 8.57 -4.72
N GLY A 121 -16.55 8.85 -3.48
CA GLY A 121 -17.94 8.76 -3.03
C GLY A 121 -18.37 7.35 -2.65
N ASP A 122 -19.67 7.09 -2.73
CA ASP A 122 -20.31 5.87 -2.23
C ASP A 122 -19.83 4.60 -2.93
N ASP A 123 -19.40 4.70 -4.20
CA ASP A 123 -18.83 3.59 -4.99
C ASP A 123 -17.68 2.86 -4.24
N GLY A 124 -16.90 3.58 -3.42
CA GLY A 124 -15.84 3.00 -2.62
C GLY A 124 -16.33 2.22 -1.38
N ALA A 125 -17.42 2.68 -0.76
CA ALA A 125 -18.02 2.00 0.38
C ALA A 125 -18.70 0.70 -0.03
N ASP A 126 -19.39 0.73 -1.18
CA ASP A 126 -20.06 -0.42 -1.77
C ASP A 126 -19.05 -1.51 -2.18
N ALA A 127 -17.86 -1.12 -2.65
CA ALA A 127 -16.79 -2.07 -3.00
C ALA A 127 -16.30 -2.88 -1.79
N TYR A 128 -16.17 -2.28 -0.61
CA TYR A 128 -15.79 -3.02 0.61
C TYR A 128 -16.87 -4.00 1.05
N GLU A 129 -18.15 -3.64 0.93
CA GLU A 129 -19.25 -4.53 1.24
C GLU A 129 -19.23 -5.73 0.29
N ARG A 130 -19.06 -5.48 -1.01
CA ARG A 130 -18.94 -6.54 -2.02
C ARG A 130 -17.74 -7.46 -1.77
N ALA A 131 -16.58 -6.90 -1.41
CA ALA A 131 -15.40 -7.68 -1.03
C ALA A 131 -15.68 -8.58 0.17
N THR A 132 -16.38 -8.04 1.19
CA THR A 132 -16.73 -8.78 2.41
C THR A 132 -17.63 -9.98 2.09
N GLU A 133 -18.61 -9.83 1.21
CA GLU A 133 -19.48 -10.92 0.76
C GLU A 133 -18.69 -11.99 0.01
N LEU A 134 -17.93 -11.58 -1.01
CA LEU A 134 -17.14 -12.51 -1.84
C LEU A 134 -16.11 -13.29 -1.03
N TYR A 135 -15.46 -12.66 -0.05
CA TYR A 135 -14.53 -13.38 0.83
C TYR A 135 -15.20 -14.49 1.64
N ARG A 136 -16.48 -14.32 2.02
CA ARG A 136 -17.23 -15.36 2.73
C ARG A 136 -17.72 -16.45 1.79
N GLU A 137 -18.09 -16.08 0.57
CA GLU A 137 -18.52 -17.02 -0.47
C GLU A 137 -17.37 -17.92 -0.92
N ALA A 138 -16.15 -17.37 -1.01
CA ALA A 138 -14.96 -18.09 -1.45
C ALA A 138 -14.58 -19.30 -0.58
N ASP A 139 -14.96 -19.31 0.70
CA ASP A 139 -14.72 -20.39 1.68
C ASP A 139 -13.32 -21.02 1.55
N ASP A 140 -12.28 -20.17 1.53
CA ASP A 140 -10.92 -20.60 1.21
C ASP A 140 -10.40 -21.58 2.27
N PRO A 141 -9.94 -22.79 1.89
CA PRO A 141 -9.50 -23.81 2.84
C PRO A 141 -8.18 -23.48 3.54
N ASP A 142 -7.39 -22.53 3.03
CA ASP A 142 -6.15 -22.04 3.66
C ASP A 142 -6.05 -20.51 3.57
N PRO A 143 -6.89 -19.78 4.34
CA PRO A 143 -7.00 -18.34 4.24
C PRO A 143 -5.76 -17.62 4.79
N LEU A 144 -4.95 -18.28 5.63
CA LEU A 144 -3.68 -17.76 6.12
C LEU A 144 -2.64 -17.72 5.00
N SER A 145 -2.46 -18.84 4.29
CA SER A 145 -1.56 -18.87 3.14
C SER A 145 -2.01 -17.83 2.11
N ARG A 146 -3.32 -17.83 1.78
CA ARG A 146 -3.93 -16.86 0.86
C ARG A 146 -3.61 -15.40 1.23
N ALA A 147 -3.73 -15.04 2.50
CA ALA A 147 -3.49 -13.68 2.99
C ALA A 147 -2.06 -13.15 2.74
N THR A 148 -1.10 -14.05 2.48
CA THR A 148 0.31 -13.74 2.23
C THR A 148 0.71 -13.84 0.76
N GLU A 149 -0.20 -14.24 -0.12
CA GLU A 149 0.05 -14.27 -1.57
C GLU A 149 0.21 -12.86 -2.17
N PRO A 150 0.87 -12.72 -3.34
CA PRO A 150 1.29 -11.43 -3.90
C PRO A 150 0.20 -10.35 -3.94
N LEU A 151 -1.00 -10.69 -4.44
CA LEU A 151 -2.12 -9.74 -4.53
C LEU A 151 -2.56 -9.27 -3.13
N PHE A 152 -2.75 -10.21 -2.22
CA PHE A 152 -3.23 -9.97 -0.85
C PHE A 152 -2.23 -9.17 -0.04
N GLU A 153 -0.95 -9.49 -0.18
CA GLU A 153 0.16 -8.79 0.43
C GLU A 153 0.22 -7.36 -0.10
N ALA A 154 0.18 -7.15 -1.41
CA ALA A 154 0.28 -5.82 -2.00
C ALA A 154 -0.85 -4.89 -1.55
N VAL A 155 -2.10 -5.39 -1.58
CA VAL A 155 -3.29 -4.67 -1.11
C VAL A 155 -3.23 -4.38 0.39
N ARG A 156 -2.62 -5.26 1.19
CA ARG A 156 -2.37 -5.01 2.62
C ARG A 156 -1.29 -3.97 2.85
N LEU A 157 -0.14 -4.08 2.19
CA LEU A 157 1.03 -3.24 2.43
C LEU A 157 0.82 -1.78 2.02
N GLY A 158 0.04 -1.51 0.97
CA GLY A 158 -0.31 -0.14 0.59
C GLY A 158 -1.11 0.57 1.68
N ALA A 159 -2.17 -0.08 2.15
CA ALA A 159 -2.98 0.37 3.29
C ALA A 159 -2.15 0.55 4.57
N GLN A 160 -1.32 -0.44 4.91
CA GLN A 160 -0.51 -0.42 6.12
C GLN A 160 0.51 0.73 6.12
N GLN A 161 1.17 0.99 4.98
CA GLN A 161 2.09 2.14 4.86
C GLN A 161 1.35 3.47 5.02
N ALA A 162 0.20 3.63 4.34
CA ALA A 162 -0.58 4.87 4.42
C ALA A 162 -1.05 5.19 5.84
N ALA A 163 -1.34 4.16 6.64
CA ALA A 163 -1.81 4.32 8.01
C ALA A 163 -0.70 4.52 9.06
N ARG A 164 0.58 4.42 8.68
CA ARG A 164 1.68 4.27 9.65
C ARG A 164 1.83 5.43 10.63
N ASN A 165 1.56 6.66 10.20
CA ASN A 165 1.59 7.88 11.01
C ASN A 165 0.20 8.28 11.53
N THR A 166 -0.75 7.35 11.57
CA THR A 166 -2.13 7.58 12.00
C THR A 166 -2.47 6.71 13.22
N THR A 167 -3.56 7.04 13.92
CA THR A 167 -4.12 6.20 14.98
C THR A 167 -4.95 5.02 14.45
N HIS A 168 -4.93 4.81 13.13
CA HIS A 168 -5.78 3.86 12.40
C HIS A 168 -4.95 2.80 11.68
N ALA A 169 -3.89 2.32 12.34
CA ALA A 169 -2.99 1.28 11.83
C ALA A 169 -3.75 0.02 11.38
N PHE A 170 -3.13 -0.75 10.49
CA PHE A 170 -3.65 -2.01 9.97
C PHE A 170 -2.73 -3.14 10.37
N ASP A 171 -2.77 -3.51 11.65
CA ASP A 171 -2.02 -4.64 12.18
C ASP A 171 -2.61 -5.97 11.66
N TRP A 172 -1.79 -7.01 11.66
CA TRP A 172 -2.17 -8.32 11.12
C TRP A 172 -3.42 -8.88 11.81
N ASP A 173 -3.42 -8.92 13.14
CA ASP A 173 -4.53 -9.43 13.94
C ASP A 173 -5.78 -8.54 13.85
N ASP A 174 -5.60 -7.24 13.60
CA ASP A 174 -6.72 -6.34 13.34
C ASP A 174 -7.42 -6.74 12.03
N LEU A 175 -6.63 -6.89 10.97
CA LEU A 175 -7.12 -7.20 9.63
C LEU A 175 -7.75 -8.60 9.54
N HIS A 176 -7.21 -9.58 10.26
CA HIS A 176 -7.55 -10.98 10.06
C HIS A 176 -8.20 -11.67 11.26
N GLY A 177 -7.99 -11.14 12.47
CA GLY A 177 -8.35 -11.81 13.72
C GLY A 177 -7.34 -12.87 14.11
N SER A 178 -7.49 -13.41 15.32
CA SER A 178 -6.55 -14.37 15.91
C SER A 178 -6.77 -15.82 15.50
N ASP A 179 -7.86 -16.13 14.80
CA ASP A 179 -8.23 -17.49 14.40
C ASP A 179 -8.19 -17.65 12.87
N PRO A 180 -7.10 -18.22 12.31
CA PRO A 180 -6.98 -18.50 10.89
C PRO A 180 -7.98 -19.51 10.33
N SER A 181 -8.64 -20.30 11.19
CA SER A 181 -9.66 -21.27 10.73
C SER A 181 -11.06 -20.65 10.60
N SER A 182 -11.22 -19.39 10.96
CA SER A 182 -12.49 -18.66 10.80
C SER A 182 -12.78 -18.40 9.33
N GLY A 183 -13.98 -18.77 8.85
CA GLY A 183 -14.47 -18.39 7.51
C GLY A 183 -14.60 -16.88 7.30
N ASP A 184 -14.42 -16.06 8.35
CA ASP A 184 -14.45 -14.59 8.30
C ASP A 184 -13.03 -13.98 8.29
N TYR A 185 -11.97 -14.80 8.26
CA TYR A 185 -10.56 -14.38 8.36
C TYR A 185 -10.16 -13.38 7.27
N LEU A 186 -10.49 -13.66 6.00
CA LEU A 186 -10.23 -12.72 4.91
C LEU A 186 -11.25 -11.58 4.86
N ALA A 187 -12.53 -11.89 5.10
CA ALA A 187 -13.63 -10.91 5.06
C ALA A 187 -13.47 -9.78 6.10
N ARG A 188 -12.77 -10.04 7.21
CA ARG A 188 -12.47 -9.01 8.23
C ARG A 188 -11.64 -7.85 7.68
N ARG A 189 -10.72 -8.10 6.75
CA ARG A 189 -9.83 -7.07 6.18
C ARG A 189 -10.63 -5.92 5.58
N ALA A 190 -11.58 -6.26 4.72
CA ALA A 190 -12.43 -5.29 4.02
C ALA A 190 -13.28 -4.46 5.00
N ARG A 191 -13.86 -5.10 6.03
CA ARG A 191 -14.63 -4.38 7.07
C ARG A 191 -13.76 -3.43 7.88
N VAL A 192 -12.57 -3.85 8.28
CA VAL A 192 -11.64 -3.02 9.06
C VAL A 192 -11.17 -1.83 8.22
N LYS A 193 -10.76 -2.08 6.97
CA LYS A 193 -10.37 -1.04 6.02
C LYS A 193 -11.50 -0.05 5.76
N ARG A 194 -12.74 -0.51 5.53
CA ARG A 194 -13.92 0.37 5.38
C ARG A 194 -14.06 1.36 6.54
N SER A 195 -13.83 0.91 7.78
CA SER A 195 -13.99 1.75 8.97
C SER A 195 -12.84 2.73 9.24
N ARG A 196 -11.64 2.44 8.71
CA ARG A 196 -10.38 3.14 9.05
C ARG A 196 -9.81 3.94 7.88
N MET A 197 -9.88 3.43 6.65
CA MET A 197 -9.24 4.02 5.48
C MET A 197 -9.69 5.46 5.17
N PRO A 198 -10.98 5.84 5.30
CA PRO A 198 -11.38 7.23 5.12
C PRO A 198 -10.68 8.18 6.10
N LYS A 199 -10.49 7.76 7.35
CA LYS A 199 -9.81 8.54 8.39
C LYS A 199 -8.29 8.60 8.17
N VAL A 200 -7.72 7.55 7.59
CA VAL A 200 -6.32 7.57 7.12
C VAL A 200 -6.16 8.61 6.02
N ALA A 201 -7.06 8.65 5.03
CA ALA A 201 -7.02 9.64 3.96
C ALA A 201 -7.18 11.07 4.46
N GLU A 202 -8.09 11.30 5.42
CA GLU A 202 -8.25 12.58 6.12
C GLU A 202 -6.95 12.98 6.83
N THR A 203 -6.38 12.09 7.66
CA THR A 203 -5.14 12.38 8.40
C THR A 203 -3.97 12.72 7.47
N VAL A 204 -3.79 11.95 6.39
CA VAL A 204 -2.71 12.21 5.40
C VAL A 204 -2.92 13.55 4.72
N SER A 205 -4.16 13.90 4.38
CA SER A 205 -4.51 15.19 3.77
C SER A 205 -4.28 16.37 4.73
N GLU A 206 -4.67 16.23 5.99
CA GLU A 206 -4.54 17.28 7.01
C GLU A 206 -3.10 17.53 7.43
N THR A 207 -2.34 16.45 7.62
CA THR A 207 -0.93 16.53 8.05
C THR A 207 0.03 16.86 6.92
N GLY A 208 -0.40 16.69 5.66
CA GLY A 208 0.46 16.80 4.50
C GLY A 208 1.57 15.75 4.48
N PHE A 209 1.41 14.64 5.23
CA PHE A 209 2.46 13.67 5.46
C PHE A 209 2.01 12.24 5.17
N LEU A 210 2.71 11.60 4.24
CA LEU A 210 2.69 10.16 4.02
C LEU A 210 4.02 9.58 4.48
N ALA A 211 3.95 8.64 5.43
CA ALA A 211 5.12 8.01 5.98
C ALA A 211 5.83 7.10 4.92
N PRO A 212 7.17 7.05 4.89
CA PRO A 212 7.89 6.05 4.08
C PRO A 212 7.52 4.62 4.50
N PRO A 213 7.87 3.57 3.73
CA PRO A 213 7.69 2.19 4.20
C PRO A 213 8.67 1.85 5.34
N ARG A 214 8.38 0.80 6.10
CA ARG A 214 9.38 0.15 6.96
C ARG A 214 10.25 -0.77 6.10
N GLY A 215 11.56 -0.66 6.26
CA GLY A 215 12.55 -1.59 5.76
C GLY A 215 13.09 -2.44 6.89
N THR A 216 14.42 -2.60 6.96
CA THR A 216 15.05 -3.31 8.08
C THR A 216 15.11 -2.37 9.27
N THR A 217 14.67 -2.81 10.45
CA THR A 217 14.67 -2.00 11.67
C THR A 217 15.79 -2.43 12.60
N GLU A 218 16.53 -1.46 13.15
CA GLU A 218 17.57 -1.68 14.15
C GLU A 218 17.34 -0.79 15.37
N HIS A 219 17.32 -1.41 16.54
CA HIS A 219 17.04 -0.74 17.81
C HIS A 219 18.34 -0.41 18.55
N ASN A 220 18.39 0.71 19.26
CA ASN A 220 19.57 1.17 20.01
C ASN A 220 20.87 1.22 19.18
N ASN A 221 20.80 1.67 17.92
CA ASN A 221 21.96 1.70 17.03
C ASN A 221 23.11 2.57 17.59
N ALA A 222 24.33 2.07 17.51
CA ALA A 222 25.49 2.73 18.10
C ALA A 222 25.99 3.94 17.29
N VAL A 223 25.70 4.00 15.98
CA VAL A 223 26.29 4.93 15.01
C VAL A 223 25.40 6.13 14.72
N TYR A 224 24.09 5.94 14.71
CA TYR A 224 23.11 6.92 14.23
C TYR A 224 22.21 7.46 15.33
N VAL A 225 21.79 8.73 15.19
CA VAL A 225 20.86 9.42 16.09
C VAL A 225 19.86 10.28 15.32
N CYS A 226 18.61 10.30 15.80
CA CYS A 226 17.57 11.19 15.30
C CYS A 226 17.84 12.64 15.71
N PRO A 227 17.93 13.58 14.75
CA PRO A 227 18.05 14.99 15.09
C PRO A 227 16.80 15.55 15.78
N ASP A 228 15.64 14.93 15.59
CA ASP A 228 14.37 15.46 16.10
C ASP A 228 14.02 14.89 17.49
N CYS A 229 14.21 13.59 17.70
CA CYS A 229 13.82 12.93 18.97
C CYS A 229 15.00 12.41 19.80
N GLY A 230 16.24 12.49 19.29
CA GLY A 230 17.44 12.00 19.99
C GLY A 230 17.53 10.47 20.12
N ARG A 231 16.59 9.71 19.57
CA ARG A 231 16.59 8.23 19.61
C ARG A 231 17.52 7.63 18.57
N SER A 232 17.91 6.37 18.79
CA SER A 232 18.77 5.59 17.89
C SER A 232 18.06 4.38 17.28
N GLU A 233 16.76 4.56 17.00
CA GLU A 233 15.91 3.57 16.35
C GLU A 233 15.93 3.81 14.84
N VAL A 234 16.65 2.95 14.10
CA VAL A 234 16.93 3.13 12.67
C VAL A 234 16.00 2.25 11.84
N ASN A 235 15.43 2.85 10.79
CA ASN A 235 14.76 2.21 9.69
C ASN A 235 15.65 2.32 8.45
N TRP A 236 16.29 1.22 8.07
CA TRP A 236 17.12 1.09 6.88
C TRP A 236 16.23 0.86 5.66
N ILE A 237 16.09 1.88 4.82
CA ILE A 237 15.20 1.83 3.66
C ILE A 237 15.75 2.65 2.51
N ALA A 238 15.59 2.17 1.26
CA ALA A 238 16.02 2.90 0.06
C ALA A 238 17.50 3.37 0.11
N GLY A 239 18.37 2.59 0.76
CA GLY A 239 19.79 2.94 0.94
C GLY A 239 20.03 4.19 1.79
N ILE A 240 19.10 4.54 2.67
CA ILE A 240 19.22 5.67 3.61
C ILE A 240 18.80 5.25 5.03
N GLU A 241 19.36 5.93 6.02
CA GLU A 241 19.06 5.75 7.44
C GLU A 241 17.99 6.72 7.89
N VAL A 242 16.84 6.20 8.31
CA VAL A 242 15.66 7.00 8.68
C VAL A 242 15.28 6.70 10.12
N CYS A 243 14.81 7.69 10.88
CA CYS A 243 14.26 7.46 12.21
C CYS A 243 13.03 6.55 12.11
N LEU A 244 12.97 5.50 12.91
CA LEU A 244 11.80 4.62 12.97
C LEU A 244 10.51 5.33 13.42
N ASP A 245 10.66 6.38 14.25
CA ASP A 245 9.55 7.11 14.86
C ASP A 245 9.24 8.44 14.13
N CYS A 246 10.27 9.20 13.77
CA CYS A 246 10.11 10.57 13.24
C CYS A 246 10.12 10.65 11.71
N ASP A 247 10.56 9.57 11.03
CA ASP A 247 10.62 9.51 9.58
C ASP A 247 11.51 10.58 8.91
N VAL A 248 12.54 11.01 9.64
CA VAL A 248 13.58 11.93 9.15
C VAL A 248 14.91 11.22 9.04
N ARG A 249 15.82 11.75 8.20
CA ARG A 249 17.18 11.20 8.07
C ARG A 249 17.91 11.21 9.41
N MET A 250 18.55 10.09 9.71
CA MET A 250 19.45 10.00 10.86
C MET A 250 20.73 10.81 10.60
N ARG A 251 21.40 11.21 11.68
CA ARG A 251 22.77 11.73 11.63
C ARG A 251 23.70 10.73 12.27
N GLU A 252 24.90 10.60 11.72
CA GLU A 252 25.98 9.93 12.42
C GLU A 252 26.34 10.72 13.69
N LYS A 253 26.63 10.01 14.79
CA LYS A 253 26.95 10.59 16.10
C LYS A 253 28.30 11.28 16.13
#